data_AF-M9SG98-F1
#
_entry.id   AF-M9SG98-F1
#
_cell.length_a   1.000
_cell.length_b   1.000
_cell.length_c   1.000
_cell.angle_alpha   90.00
_cell.angle_beta   90.00
_cell.angle_gamma   90.00
#
_symmetry.space_group_name_H-M   'P 1'
#
loop_
_entity.id
_entity.type
_entity.pdbx_description
1 polymer ?
#
loop_
_entity_poly.entity_id
_entity_poly.type
_entity_poly.pdbx_seq_one_letter_code
_entity_poly.pdbx_strand_id
1 'polypeptide(L)'
;MKTPCEIVVWYVLPTIRREIAKEMVDTYHMKQADVGRIFGVTDAAISQYLKKKRGGSTLIEESRHYPEFLEEVKRSAKLIVEEKSDMSVEMCRICKFIKTVGLLAEIYTETTHLPAPSCAWGKDDDSCIVPQ
;
A
#
# COMPACT_ATOMS: atom_id res chain seq x y z
N MET A 1 -20.65 7.53 -2.25
CA MET A 1 -19.56 8.35 -1.67
C MET A 1 -18.57 7.38 -1.06
N LYS A 2 -17.28 7.40 -1.45
CA LYS A 2 -16.25 6.55 -0.84
C LYS A 2 -15.60 7.32 0.30
N THR A 3 -15.44 6.68 1.45
CA THR A 3 -14.65 7.17 2.58
C THR A 3 -13.16 6.95 2.33
N PRO A 4 -12.25 7.72 2.97
CA PRO A 4 -10.82 7.47 2.86
C PRO A 4 -10.43 6.03 3.24
N CYS A 5 -11.08 5.45 4.25
CA CYS A 5 -10.86 4.06 4.65
C CYS A 5 -11.24 3.06 3.54
N GLU A 6 -12.34 3.29 2.83
CA GLU A 6 -12.68 2.47 1.66
C GLU A 6 -11.62 2.62 0.57
N ILE A 7 -11.12 3.82 0.31
CA ILE A 7 -10.04 4.02 -0.66
C ILE A 7 -8.79 3.24 -0.27
N VAL A 8 -8.44 3.23 1.02
CA VAL A 8 -7.33 2.44 1.53
C VAL A 8 -7.53 0.94 1.24
N VAL A 9 -8.72 0.41 1.53
CA VAL A 9 -9.04 -1.01 1.31
C VAL A 9 -9.06 -1.38 -0.17
N TRP A 10 -9.58 -0.49 -1.03
CA TRP A 10 -9.76 -0.78 -2.46
C TRP A 10 -8.51 -0.54 -3.31
N TYR A 11 -7.66 0.43 -2.94
CA TYR A 11 -6.53 0.85 -3.78
C TYR A 11 -5.19 0.72 -3.06
N VAL A 12 -5.08 1.18 -1.82
CA VAL A 12 -3.80 1.27 -1.12
C VAL A 12 -3.29 -0.09 -0.66
N LEU A 13 -4.05 -0.81 0.19
CA LEU A 13 -3.64 -2.11 0.72
C LEU A 13 -3.37 -3.15 -0.40
N PRO A 14 -4.21 -3.23 -1.45
CA PRO A 14 -3.94 -4.14 -2.56
C PRO A 14 -2.64 -3.80 -3.30
N THR A 15 -2.34 -2.51 -3.49
CA THR A 15 -1.10 -2.06 -4.15
C THR A 15 0.14 -2.34 -3.32
N ILE A 16 0.09 -2.08 -2.01
CA ILE A 16 1.19 -2.42 -1.08
C ILE A 16 1.50 -3.91 -1.15
N ARG A 17 0.47 -4.77 -1.01
CA ARG A 17 0.66 -6.23 -1.04
C ARG A 17 1.26 -6.69 -2.35
N ARG A 18 0.80 -6.13 -3.48
CA ARG A 18 1.35 -6.47 -4.79
C ARG A 18 2.83 -6.13 -4.89
N GLU A 19 3.20 -4.89 -4.56
CA GLU A 19 4.58 -4.45 -4.73
C GLU A 19 5.54 -5.16 -3.76
N ILE A 20 5.13 -5.42 -2.51
CA ILE A 20 5.96 -6.22 -1.58
C ILE A 20 6.15 -7.65 -2.11
N ALA A 21 5.07 -8.30 -2.56
CA ALA A 21 5.15 -9.67 -3.08
C ALA A 21 6.02 -9.73 -4.34
N LYS A 22 5.90 -8.73 -5.21
CA LYS A 22 6.73 -8.59 -6.41
C LYS A 22 8.21 -8.41 -6.05
N GLU A 23 8.53 -7.53 -5.11
CA GLU A 23 9.90 -7.32 -4.65
C GLU A 23 10.52 -8.59 -4.06
N MET A 24 9.77 -9.34 -3.23
CA MET A 24 10.24 -10.61 -2.66
C MET A 24 10.54 -11.68 -3.72
N VAL A 25 9.76 -11.73 -4.81
CA VAL A 25 9.95 -12.71 -5.88
C VAL A 25 11.05 -12.26 -6.84
N ASP A 26 10.99 -11.02 -7.31
CA ASP A 26 11.87 -10.53 -8.38
C ASP A 26 13.30 -10.27 -7.86
N THR A 27 13.43 -9.68 -6.67
CA THR A 27 14.73 -9.28 -6.09
C THR A 27 15.33 -10.36 -5.17
N TYR A 28 14.51 -10.97 -4.31
CA TYR A 28 14.98 -11.97 -3.34
C TYR A 28 14.78 -13.42 -3.80
N HIS A 29 14.26 -13.62 -5.02
CA HIS A 29 14.09 -14.93 -5.67
C HIS A 29 13.31 -15.95 -4.82
N MET A 30 12.40 -15.47 -3.98
CA MET A 30 11.57 -16.32 -3.14
C MET A 30 10.53 -17.08 -3.97
N LYS A 31 10.19 -18.30 -3.56
CA LYS A 31 9.09 -19.04 -4.19
C LYS A 31 7.76 -18.41 -3.79
N GLN A 32 6.78 -18.38 -4.70
CA GLN A 32 5.45 -17.84 -4.42
C GLN A 32 4.76 -18.52 -3.23
N ALA A 33 5.02 -19.81 -2.99
CA ALA A 33 4.53 -20.53 -1.83
C ALA A 33 5.13 -19.99 -0.51
N ASP A 34 6.40 -19.57 -0.50
CA ASP A 34 7.07 -19.03 0.68
C ASP A 34 6.53 -17.62 0.99
N VAL A 35 6.38 -16.80 -0.05
CA VAL A 35 5.74 -15.47 0.05
C VAL A 35 4.30 -15.60 0.53
N GLY A 36 3.54 -16.57 0.03
CA GLY A 36 2.17 -16.85 0.49
C GLY A 36 2.11 -17.15 1.98
N ARG A 37 3.05 -17.95 2.49
CA ARG A 37 3.16 -18.25 3.94
C ARG A 37 3.43 -16.99 4.77
N ILE A 38 4.34 -16.11 4.32
CA ILE A 38 4.61 -14.82 4.99
C ILE A 38 3.37 -13.92 5.00
N PHE A 39 2.62 -13.90 3.91
CA PHE A 39 1.43 -13.05 3.75
C PHE A 39 0.18 -13.64 4.42
N GLY A 40 0.21 -14.91 4.84
CA GLY A 40 -0.97 -15.64 5.32
C GLY A 40 -2.02 -15.88 4.22
N VAL A 41 -1.59 -16.01 2.96
CA VAL A 41 -2.46 -16.22 1.79
C VAL A 41 -1.98 -17.39 0.94
N THR A 42 -2.77 -17.80 -0.05
CA THR A 42 -2.39 -18.87 -0.96
C THR A 42 -1.33 -18.43 -1.97
N ASP A 43 -0.53 -19.37 -2.46
CA ASP A 43 0.37 -19.17 -3.60
C ASP A 43 -0.37 -18.65 -4.85
N ALA A 44 -1.61 -19.11 -5.07
CA ALA A 44 -2.48 -18.59 -6.11
C ALA A 44 -2.81 -17.10 -5.94
N ALA A 45 -2.97 -16.61 -4.70
CA ALA A 45 -3.16 -15.18 -4.44
C ALA A 45 -1.91 -14.37 -4.81
N ILE A 46 -0.71 -14.87 -4.47
CA ILE A 46 0.56 -14.26 -4.88
C ILE A 46 0.69 -14.25 -6.41
N SER A 47 0.36 -15.36 -7.09
CA SER A 47 0.36 -15.41 -8.55
C SER A 47 -0.56 -14.35 -9.18
N GLN A 48 -1.72 -14.08 -8.57
CA GLN A 48 -2.65 -13.05 -9.02
C GLN A 48 -2.09 -11.63 -8.82
N TYR A 49 -1.33 -11.39 -7.75
CA TYR A 49 -0.62 -10.12 -7.53
C TYR A 49 0.40 -9.88 -8.65
N LEU A 50 1.25 -10.87 -8.92
CA LEU A 50 2.31 -10.75 -9.93
C LEU A 50 1.76 -10.58 -11.36
N LYS A 51 0.63 -11.23 -11.68
CA LYS A 51 -0.02 -11.13 -13.00
C LYS A 51 -0.87 -9.85 -13.20
N LYS A 52 -0.78 -8.86 -12.28
CA LYS A 52 -1.57 -7.62 -12.28
C LYS A 52 -3.10 -7.79 -12.32
N LYS A 53 -3.65 -8.98 -12.02
CA LYS A 53 -5.12 -9.18 -11.98
C LYS A 53 -5.75 -8.63 -10.70
N ARG A 54 -4.96 -8.44 -9.64
CA ARG A 54 -5.37 -7.83 -8.36
C ARG A 54 -4.27 -6.90 -7.86
N GLY A 55 -4.66 -5.77 -7.28
CA GLY A 55 -3.73 -4.91 -6.52
C GLY A 55 -2.91 -3.92 -7.32
N GLY A 56 -3.39 -3.48 -8.48
CA GLY A 56 -2.84 -2.28 -9.13
C GLY A 56 -3.80 -1.12 -9.06
N SER A 57 -3.31 0.01 -8.58
CA SER A 57 -4.00 1.29 -8.75
C SER A 57 -3.15 2.16 -9.66
N THR A 58 -3.66 2.48 -10.84
CA THR A 58 -3.05 3.47 -11.74
C THR A 58 -2.87 4.81 -11.02
N LEU A 59 -3.78 5.14 -10.10
CA LEU A 59 -3.71 6.35 -9.26
C LEU A 59 -2.43 6.40 -8.38
N ILE A 60 -1.91 5.23 -7.97
CA ILE A 60 -0.64 5.16 -7.23
C ILE A 60 0.53 5.09 -8.21
N GLU A 61 0.42 4.26 -9.26
CA GLU A 61 1.50 4.06 -10.26
C GLU A 61 1.86 5.34 -11.03
N GLU A 62 0.89 6.22 -11.25
CA GLU A 62 1.05 7.49 -11.99
C GLU A 62 1.29 8.69 -11.08
N SER A 63 1.21 8.52 -9.75
CA SER A 63 1.50 9.60 -8.81
C SER A 63 2.97 9.98 -8.83
N ARG A 64 3.25 11.27 -8.64
CA ARG A 64 4.61 11.80 -8.40
C ARG A 64 5.31 11.15 -7.21
N HIS A 65 4.55 10.62 -6.23
CA HIS A 65 5.08 9.97 -5.04
C HIS A 65 5.42 8.48 -5.26
N TYR A 66 5.15 7.93 -6.44
CA TYR A 66 5.40 6.52 -6.74
C TYR A 66 6.86 6.07 -6.53
N PRO A 67 7.90 6.84 -6.93
CA PRO A 67 9.28 6.46 -6.67
C PRO A 67 9.59 6.32 -5.17
N GLU A 68 9.14 7.27 -4.35
CA GLU A 68 9.34 7.22 -2.89
C GLU A 68 8.56 6.05 -2.27
N PHE A 69 7.33 5.82 -2.73
CA PHE A 69 6.54 4.65 -2.34
C PHE A 69 7.26 3.33 -2.62
N LEU A 70 7.88 3.19 -3.80
CA LEU A 70 8.66 1.99 -4.14
C LEU A 70 9.88 1.81 -3.25
N GLU A 71 10.58 2.89 -2.87
CA GLU A 71 11.69 2.80 -1.92
C GLU A 71 11.21 2.32 -0.54
N GLU A 72 10.04 2.77 -0.11
CA GLU A 72 9.42 2.27 1.14
C GLU A 72 9.01 0.80 1.04
N VAL A 73 8.49 0.36 -0.10
CA VAL A 73 8.20 -1.06 -0.36
C VAL A 73 9.48 -1.90 -0.30
N LYS A 74 10.56 -1.49 -0.98
CA LYS A 74 11.84 -2.21 -0.99
C LYS A 74 12.42 -2.34 0.41
N ARG A 75 12.38 -1.26 1.18
CA ARG A 75 12.80 -1.25 2.59
C ARG A 75 12.00 -2.26 3.41
N SER A 76 10.68 -2.24 3.27
CA SER A 76 9.79 -3.16 3.98
C SER A 76 10.01 -4.62 3.58
N ALA A 77 10.12 -4.91 2.28
CA ALA A 77 10.41 -6.25 1.79
C ALA A 77 11.72 -6.79 2.36
N LYS A 78 12.79 -5.96 2.37
CA LYS A 78 14.07 -6.31 2.99
C LYS A 78 13.93 -6.68 4.47
N LEU A 79 13.24 -5.85 5.25
CA LEU A 79 13.06 -6.10 6.69
C LEU A 79 12.29 -7.39 6.98
N ILE A 80 11.29 -7.71 6.15
CA ILE A 80 10.51 -8.94 6.29
C ILE A 80 11.36 -10.17 5.91
N VAL A 81 12.12 -10.10 4.81
CA VAL A 81 12.98 -11.19 4.36
C VAL A 81 14.11 -11.47 5.36
N GLU A 82 14.65 -10.43 6.00
CA GLU A 82 15.66 -10.56 7.06
C GLU A 82 15.06 -10.94 8.43
N GLU A 83 13.75 -11.23 8.51
CA GLU A 83 13.02 -11.57 9.75
C GLU A 83 13.15 -10.50 10.86
N LYS A 84 13.39 -9.23 10.48
CA LYS A 84 13.52 -8.08 11.39
C LYS A 84 12.19 -7.37 11.66
N SER A 85 11.17 -7.66 10.86
CA SER A 85 9.82 -7.09 10.97
C SER A 85 8.81 -8.06 10.36
N ASP A 86 7.53 -7.85 10.65
CA ASP A 86 6.44 -8.64 10.09
C ASP A 86 5.60 -7.84 9.08
N MET A 87 4.82 -8.57 8.28
CA MET A 87 4.01 -8.00 7.21
C MET A 87 3.01 -6.95 7.72
N SER A 88 2.42 -7.14 8.90
CA SER A 88 1.41 -6.22 9.44
C SER A 88 2.01 -4.89 9.84
N VAL A 89 3.18 -4.91 10.50
CA VAL A 89 3.93 -3.72 10.90
C VAL A 89 4.37 -2.94 9.67
N GLU A 90 4.96 -3.61 8.68
CA GLU A 90 5.46 -2.95 7.48
C GLU A 90 4.33 -2.40 6.59
N MET A 91 3.20 -3.10 6.46
CA MET A 91 2.04 -2.54 5.76
C MET A 91 1.53 -1.26 6.44
N CYS A 92 1.40 -1.25 7.78
CA CYS A 92 0.98 -0.08 8.53
C CYS A 92 1.94 1.09 8.35
N ARG A 93 3.25 0.81 8.32
CA ARG A 93 4.30 1.80 8.08
C ARG A 93 4.16 2.46 6.70
N ILE A 94 3.96 1.67 5.65
CA ILE A 94 3.74 2.19 4.29
C ILE A 94 2.41 2.95 4.21
N CYS A 95 1.34 2.47 4.83
CA CYS A 95 0.08 3.21 4.92
C CYS A 95 0.26 4.59 5.57
N LYS A 96 1.04 4.67 6.66
CA LYS A 96 1.36 5.95 7.31
C LYS A 96 2.16 6.86 6.39
N PHE A 97 3.14 6.33 5.67
CA PHE A 97 3.89 7.08 4.66
C PHE A 97 2.94 7.70 3.61
N ILE A 98 2.06 6.89 3.01
CA ILE A 98 1.08 7.33 2.00
C ILE A 98 0.18 8.46 2.51
N LYS A 99 -0.27 8.38 3.77
CA LYS A 99 -1.03 9.47 4.42
C LYS A 99 -0.18 10.73 4.62
N THR A 100 1.08 10.57 5.02
CA THR A 100 1.97 11.69 5.38
C THR A 100 2.37 12.50 4.16
N VAL A 101 2.67 11.86 3.03
CA VAL A 101 3.02 12.55 1.78
C VAL A 101 1.81 13.15 1.06
N GLY A 102 0.58 12.88 1.54
CA GLY A 102 -0.65 13.37 0.94
C GLY A 102 -1.19 12.51 -0.20
N LEU A 103 -0.56 11.38 -0.52
CA LEU A 103 -0.98 10.49 -1.61
C LEU A 103 -2.40 9.93 -1.39
N LEU A 104 -2.80 9.60 -0.16
CA LEU A 104 -4.18 9.17 0.10
C LEU A 104 -5.20 10.29 -0.19
N ALA A 105 -4.85 11.55 0.09
CA ALA A 105 -5.70 12.70 -0.19
C ALA A 105 -5.81 12.96 -1.71
N GLU A 106 -4.71 12.84 -2.45
CA GLU A 106 -4.69 12.92 -3.92
C GLU A 106 -5.65 11.88 -4.53
N ILE A 107 -5.51 10.60 -4.14
CA ILE A 107 -6.37 9.50 -4.62
C ILE A 107 -7.84 9.76 -4.25
N TYR A 108 -8.10 10.30 -3.05
CA TYR A 108 -9.45 10.63 -2.61
C TYR A 108 -10.11 11.68 -3.51
N THR A 109 -9.41 12.79 -3.74
CA THR A 109 -9.94 13.88 -4.55
C THR A 109 -10.09 13.48 -6.02
N GLU A 110 -9.19 12.68 -6.56
CA GLU A 110 -9.33 12.13 -7.92
C GLU A 110 -10.53 11.19 -8.05
N THR A 111 -10.78 10.35 -7.04
CA THR A 111 -11.86 9.35 -7.09
C THR A 111 -13.25 9.94 -6.80
N THR A 112 -13.32 10.93 -5.91
CA THR A 112 -14.59 11.47 -5.40
C THR A 112 -14.94 12.84 -5.97
N HIS A 113 -13.97 13.54 -6.57
CA HIS A 113 -14.06 14.95 -6.97
C HIS A 113 -14.42 15.90 -5.82
N LEU A 114 -14.14 15.49 -4.58
CA LEU A 114 -14.36 16.26 -3.35
C LEU A 114 -13.04 16.57 -2.65
N PRO A 115 -12.96 17.66 -1.86
CA PRO A 115 -11.80 17.93 -1.03
C PRO A 115 -11.60 16.80 -0.01
N ALA A 116 -10.35 16.35 0.13
CA ALA A 116 -10.03 15.25 1.04
C ALA A 116 -10.20 15.67 2.51
N PRO A 117 -10.89 14.86 3.34
CA PRO A 117 -11.04 15.14 4.77
C PRO A 117 -9.69 15.01 5.49
N SER A 118 -9.58 15.63 6.67
CA SER A 118 -8.37 15.62 7.51
C SER A 118 -7.75 14.24 7.75
N CYS A 119 -8.56 13.20 7.93
CA CYS A 119 -8.09 11.83 8.16
C CYS A 119 -7.44 11.14 6.95
N ALA A 120 -7.58 11.72 5.75
CA ALA A 120 -6.79 11.31 4.58
C ALA A 120 -5.34 11.79 4.66
N TRP A 121 -5.03 12.73 5.57
CA TRP A 121 -3.72 13.32 5.79
C TRP A 121 -3.08 12.75 7.06
N GLY A 122 -1.76 12.57 7.05
CA GLY A 122 -1.01 12.01 8.17
C GLY A 122 -0.66 12.99 9.29
N LYS A 123 -1.61 13.82 9.75
CA LYS A 123 -1.38 14.66 10.95
C LYS A 123 -1.59 13.82 12.22
N ASP A 124 -0.83 14.11 13.28
CA ASP A 124 -0.81 13.35 14.55
C ASP A 124 -2.13 13.35 15.35
N ASP A 125 -3.16 13.99 14.81
CA ASP A 125 -4.52 14.02 15.34
C ASP A 125 -5.45 13.32 14.33
N ASP A 126 -5.76 12.05 14.58
CA ASP A 126 -6.74 11.25 13.83
C ASP A 126 -8.20 11.75 14.05
N SER A 127 -8.42 12.98 14.53
CA SER A 127 -9.73 13.61 14.52
C SER A 127 -10.14 13.96 13.09
N CYS A 128 -11.15 13.24 12.60
CA CYS A 128 -11.79 13.51 11.32
C CYS A 128 -12.60 14.82 11.41
N ILE A 129 -11.95 15.98 11.50
CA ILE A 129 -12.62 17.28 11.42
C ILE A 129 -12.69 17.69 9.95
N VAL A 130 -13.91 17.94 9.46
CA VAL A 130 -14.15 18.52 8.13
C VAL A 130 -13.86 20.02 8.24
N PRO A 131 -12.94 20.60 7.44
CA PRO A 131 -12.82 22.06 7.37
C PRO A 131 -14.14 22.64 6.88
N GLN A 132 -14.70 23.59 7.64
CA GLN A 132 -15.90 24.34 7.24
C GLN A 132 -15.60 25.26 6.06
#